data_AF-D1W385-F1
#
_entry.id   AF-D1W385-F1
#
_cell.length_a   1.000
_cell.length_b   1.000
_cell.length_c   1.000
_cell.angle_alpha   90.00
_cell.angle_beta   90.00
_cell.angle_gamma   90.00
#
_symmetry.space_group_name_H-M   'P 1'
#
loop_
_entity.id
_entity.type
_entity.pdbx_description
1 polymer ?
#
loop_
_entity_poly.entity_id
_entity_poly.type
_entity_poly.pdbx_seq_one_letter_code
_entity_poly.pdbx_strand_id
1 'polypeptide(L)'
;MIEPSHLKIVGNCLNPRKVYNPSLHGWMYCSCDKCTACLNQKATTLSNRARAEIEQHKYSVFFTLTYDNEHLPKYEVFQDSNEVIQYRPIGRLVDDSSSDMLSNSCPINKYNNYENLYQFDESTFIPPIENYEDIYHFGVVCKKDIQNFLKRLRWRISKIPNITKDESKIRYYISSEYGPTTYRPHYHGILFFDSKKILDKIKSLIVMSWGKYERQQGERNRFKFRPFARPSLTSDYIKLCDPNTAYYVASYVAGNDNLPQVLQLRETKPFHVQSKNPVIGSYKVDKQEILENINRGTYTTTKQVFDDKTGQFNDVIVPLPETTLSSIFRKCVCYSTLTNDVKQQLYSFYSKYLEEWKNHLTYEIYDLIVKENNLHALQVFGGFTSPDSLRVIYHYLHSYPYLKYRSFLRKYHSEEYNRLDMDTGQNWYASKNAFKQTKVLNFSKYYKHEDAIVSYLCLFDKYLLLRKMYTLKNFYELQDDLIKSVGMRSALLHCYPTMYEDIQTAKCKVKSYKFPESNNNVISYVQRYVSKHNLLMKPLNKTFEQSLYYKTFVNQQEQRLLKSTKQKKFNNSFINNQRLIY
;
A
#
# COMPACT_ATOMS: atom_id res chain seq x y z
N MET A 1 22.62 23.59 9.47
CA MET A 1 21.42 23.94 10.27
C MET A 1 20.21 23.60 9.40
N ILE A 2 19.35 22.69 9.85
CA ILE A 2 18.10 22.37 9.16
C ILE A 2 17.26 23.66 9.07
N GLU A 3 16.70 23.96 7.89
CA GLU A 3 15.76 25.08 7.77
C GLU A 3 14.66 24.96 8.83
N PRO A 4 14.29 26.05 9.54
CA PRO A 4 13.24 26.02 10.56
C PRO A 4 11.90 25.45 10.08
N SER A 5 11.67 25.39 8.76
CA SER A 5 10.48 24.86 8.07
C SER A 5 10.39 23.32 8.00
N HIS A 6 11.47 22.58 8.30
CA HIS A 6 11.57 21.14 8.02
C HIS A 6 12.23 20.32 9.15
N LEU A 7 11.76 20.52 10.39
CA LEU A 7 12.24 19.73 11.53
C LEU A 7 11.97 18.23 11.32
N LYS A 8 12.89 17.39 11.82
CA LYS A 8 12.80 15.93 11.75
C LYS A 8 13.07 15.31 13.12
N ILE A 9 12.46 14.17 13.37
CA ILE A 9 12.73 13.33 14.54
C ILE A 9 13.07 11.90 14.08
N VAL A 10 13.84 11.17 14.89
CA VAL A 10 14.12 9.75 14.61
C VAL A 10 12.81 8.98 14.47
N GLY A 11 12.68 8.21 13.39
CA GLY A 11 11.47 7.43 13.07
C GLY A 11 10.27 8.24 12.56
N ASN A 12 10.31 9.59 12.60
CA ASN A 12 9.25 10.48 12.13
C ASN A 12 7.83 10.10 12.62
N CYS A 13 7.75 9.66 13.88
CA CYS A 13 6.51 9.22 14.51
C CYS A 13 6.40 9.84 15.90
N LEU A 14 5.23 10.39 16.24
CA LEU A 14 5.00 11.00 17.56
C LEU A 14 4.82 9.96 18.66
N ASN A 15 4.27 8.79 18.33
CA ASN A 15 3.92 7.75 19.30
C ASN A 15 4.46 6.37 18.85
N PRO A 16 5.79 6.18 18.72
CA PRO A 16 6.34 4.90 18.26
C PRO A 16 5.95 3.75 19.20
N ARG A 17 5.71 2.56 18.63
CA ARG A 17 5.25 1.38 19.37
C ARG A 17 6.37 0.34 19.43
N LYS A 18 6.65 -0.17 20.64
CA LYS A 18 7.57 -1.28 20.86
C LYS A 18 6.86 -2.60 20.50
N VAL A 19 7.41 -3.34 19.55
CA VAL A 19 6.84 -4.60 19.04
C VAL A 19 7.92 -5.67 19.03
N TYR A 20 7.59 -6.88 19.48
CA TYR A 20 8.49 -8.03 19.37
C TYR A 20 8.43 -8.59 17.95
N ASN A 21 9.58 -8.71 17.29
CA ASN A 21 9.72 -9.33 15.99
C ASN A 21 10.04 -10.83 16.17
N PRO A 22 9.09 -11.75 15.89
CA PRO A 22 9.32 -13.18 16.10
C PRO A 22 10.42 -13.74 15.21
N SER A 23 10.60 -13.19 14.00
CA SER A 23 11.60 -13.67 13.04
C SER A 23 13.03 -13.27 13.39
N LEU A 24 13.22 -12.16 14.11
CA LEU A 24 14.54 -11.70 14.53
C LEU A 24 14.80 -11.96 16.03
N HIS A 25 13.84 -12.57 16.73
CA HIS A 25 13.85 -12.80 18.17
C HIS A 25 14.26 -11.55 18.99
N GLY A 26 13.67 -10.41 18.65
CA GLY A 26 14.07 -9.13 19.24
C GLY A 26 12.99 -8.07 19.22
N TRP A 27 13.08 -7.13 20.16
CA TRP A 27 12.21 -5.96 20.24
C TRP A 27 12.65 -4.88 19.25
N MET A 28 11.69 -4.24 18.60
CA MET A 28 11.93 -3.11 17.71
C MET A 28 10.83 -2.04 17.87
N TYR A 29 11.16 -0.79 17.55
CA TYR A 29 10.16 0.26 17.45
C TYR A 29 9.63 0.38 16.02
N CYS A 30 8.31 0.47 15.92
CA CYS A 30 7.58 0.71 14.69
C CYS A 30 6.79 2.01 14.80
N SER A 31 6.56 2.69 13.67
CA SER A 31 5.63 3.82 13.62
C SER A 31 4.21 3.39 14.03
N CYS A 32 3.46 4.25 14.73
CA CYS A 32 2.08 3.94 15.12
C CYS A 32 1.07 3.97 13.97
N ASP A 33 1.46 4.52 12.82
CA ASP A 33 0.64 4.61 11.61
C ASP A 33 -0.64 5.46 11.72
N LYS A 34 -0.85 6.13 12.86
CA LYS A 34 -2.05 6.93 13.17
C LYS A 34 -1.77 8.39 13.52
N CYS A 35 -0.60 8.73 14.07
CA CYS A 35 -0.30 10.11 14.45
C CYS A 35 -0.13 11.02 13.22
N THR A 36 -0.30 12.33 13.40
CA THR A 36 -0.21 13.36 12.36
C THR A 36 1.07 13.25 11.51
N ALA A 37 2.22 13.02 12.14
CA ALA A 37 3.50 12.80 11.44
C ALA A 37 3.48 11.58 10.51
N CYS A 38 2.91 10.45 10.97
CA CYS A 38 2.79 9.24 10.17
C CYS A 38 1.81 9.43 8.99
N LEU A 39 0.70 10.12 9.21
CA LEU A 39 -0.28 10.42 8.16
C LEU A 39 0.31 11.34 7.08
N ASN A 40 1.00 12.41 7.49
CA ASN A 40 1.72 13.28 6.58
C ASN A 40 2.78 12.52 5.77
N GLN A 41 3.52 11.61 6.41
CA GLN A 41 4.52 10.77 5.73
C GLN A 41 3.88 9.84 4.69
N LYS A 42 2.74 9.22 5.02
CA LYS A 42 1.96 8.39 4.09
C LYS A 42 1.47 9.21 2.90
N ALA A 43 0.83 10.36 3.14
CA ALA A 43 0.39 11.26 2.07
C ALA A 43 1.55 11.72 1.18
N THR A 44 2.68 12.12 1.77
CA THR A 44 3.89 12.51 1.01
C THR A 44 4.38 11.38 0.12
N THR A 45 4.49 10.17 0.67
CA THR A 45 4.97 9.01 -0.06
C THR A 45 4.07 8.69 -1.25
N LEU A 46 2.75 8.72 -1.07
CA LEU A 46 1.81 8.49 -2.17
C LEU A 46 1.78 9.65 -3.17
N SER A 47 1.89 10.90 -2.72
CA SER A 47 1.97 12.10 -3.57
C SER A 47 3.14 12.00 -4.53
N ASN A 48 4.32 11.67 -4.00
CA ASN A 48 5.54 11.53 -4.79
C ASN A 48 5.43 10.39 -5.81
N ARG A 49 4.77 9.28 -5.46
CA ARG A 49 4.52 8.17 -6.40
C ARG A 49 3.54 8.55 -7.50
N ALA A 50 2.44 9.21 -7.15
CA ALA A 50 1.47 9.69 -8.14
C ALA A 50 2.12 10.70 -9.08
N ARG A 51 2.90 11.66 -8.55
CA ARG A 51 3.65 12.64 -9.33
C ARG A 51 4.63 11.96 -10.29
N ALA A 52 5.44 11.03 -9.78
CA ALA A 52 6.37 10.27 -10.61
C ALA A 52 5.65 9.50 -11.73
N GLU A 53 4.45 8.98 -11.46
CA GLU A 53 3.64 8.31 -12.49
C GLU A 53 3.11 9.30 -13.55
N ILE A 54 2.68 10.51 -13.15
CA ILE A 54 2.29 11.58 -14.10
C ILE A 54 3.48 11.90 -15.01
N GLU A 55 4.67 12.12 -14.43
CA GLU A 55 5.90 12.43 -15.16
C GLU A 55 6.32 11.29 -16.13
N GLN A 56 5.94 10.03 -15.83
CA GLN A 56 6.25 8.86 -16.66
C GLN A 56 5.26 8.62 -17.80
N HIS A 57 4.15 9.35 -17.89
CA HIS A 57 3.12 9.15 -18.90
C HIS A 57 2.90 10.41 -19.74
N LYS A 58 2.55 10.23 -21.02
CA LYS A 58 2.28 11.38 -21.91
C LYS A 58 1.02 12.13 -21.50
N TYR A 59 0.01 11.40 -21.03
CA TYR A 59 -1.27 11.95 -20.63
C TYR A 59 -1.68 11.42 -19.26
N SER A 60 -2.20 12.32 -18.44
CA SER A 60 -2.81 12.00 -17.15
C SER A 60 -4.11 12.78 -17.01
N VAL A 61 -5.17 12.11 -16.57
CA VAL A 61 -6.50 12.70 -16.44
C VAL A 61 -7.02 12.49 -15.03
N PHE A 62 -7.32 13.59 -14.34
CA PHE A 62 -8.01 13.61 -13.06
C PHE A 62 -9.52 13.56 -13.28
N PHE A 63 -10.22 12.86 -12.40
CA PHE A 63 -11.67 12.80 -12.42
C PHE A 63 -12.23 12.64 -11.00
N THR A 64 -13.45 13.14 -10.80
CA THR A 64 -14.23 12.88 -9.59
C THR A 64 -15.50 12.12 -9.94
N LEU A 65 -15.74 11.02 -9.23
CA LEU A 65 -16.98 10.23 -9.34
C LEU A 65 -17.81 10.46 -8.08
N THR A 66 -19.09 10.73 -8.26
CA THR A 66 -20.06 10.95 -7.17
C THR A 66 -21.35 10.24 -7.51
N TYR A 67 -22.26 10.10 -6.55
CA TYR A 67 -23.58 9.53 -6.78
C TYR A 67 -24.65 10.62 -6.97
N ASP A 68 -25.87 10.27 -7.32
CA ASP A 68 -27.10 10.96 -6.92
C ASP A 68 -27.71 10.25 -5.69
N ASN A 69 -28.81 10.74 -5.13
CA ASN A 69 -29.39 10.15 -3.91
C ASN A 69 -30.02 8.77 -4.15
N GLU A 70 -30.47 8.50 -5.37
CA GLU A 70 -31.05 7.21 -5.77
C GLU A 70 -29.97 6.11 -5.79
N HIS A 71 -28.79 6.43 -6.34
CA HIS A 71 -27.70 5.49 -6.53
C HIS A 71 -26.65 5.52 -5.42
N LEU A 72 -26.83 6.32 -4.37
CA LEU A 72 -25.92 6.35 -3.23
C LEU A 72 -25.90 4.98 -2.53
N PRO A 73 -24.72 4.35 -2.30
CA PRO A 73 -24.65 3.18 -1.43
C PRO A 73 -24.90 3.62 0.01
N LYS A 74 -25.79 2.91 0.71
CA LYS A 74 -26.32 3.33 2.01
C LYS A 74 -26.27 2.22 3.04
N TYR A 75 -26.14 2.61 4.30
CA TYR A 75 -26.33 1.78 5.47
C TYR A 75 -27.50 2.31 6.27
N GLU A 76 -28.17 1.41 7.00
CA GLU A 76 -29.25 1.70 7.93
C GLU A 76 -28.79 1.41 9.35
N VAL A 77 -29.19 2.28 10.28
CA VAL A 77 -29.12 2.06 11.73
C VAL A 77 -30.41 1.35 12.16
N PHE A 78 -30.29 0.23 12.85
CA PHE A 78 -31.44 -0.48 13.40
C PHE A 78 -31.10 -1.07 14.77
N GLN A 79 -32.10 -1.31 15.60
CA GLN A 79 -31.94 -2.05 16.86
C GLN A 79 -32.20 -3.54 16.61
N ASP A 80 -31.31 -4.41 17.14
CA ASP A 80 -31.53 -5.84 17.12
C ASP A 80 -32.50 -6.30 18.22
N SER A 81 -32.74 -7.61 18.32
CA SER A 81 -33.68 -8.19 19.29
C SER A 81 -33.28 -7.98 20.75
N ASN A 82 -32.04 -7.58 21.02
CA ASN A 82 -31.52 -7.29 22.36
C ASN A 82 -31.44 -5.77 22.60
N GLU A 83 -32.13 -4.96 21.80
CA GLU A 83 -32.12 -3.48 21.87
C GLU A 83 -30.73 -2.87 21.60
N VAL A 84 -29.82 -3.64 20.98
CA VAL A 84 -28.47 -3.16 20.64
C VAL A 84 -28.50 -2.54 19.25
N ILE A 85 -27.91 -1.35 19.12
CA ILE A 85 -27.76 -0.68 17.83
C ILE A 85 -26.80 -1.47 16.94
N GLN A 86 -27.23 -1.73 15.71
CA GLN A 86 -26.48 -2.38 14.66
C GLN A 86 -26.57 -1.58 13.35
N TYR A 87 -25.69 -1.90 12.41
CA TYR A 87 -25.70 -1.31 11.08
C TYR A 87 -25.71 -2.39 10.01
N ARG A 88 -26.53 -2.19 8.97
CA ARG A 88 -26.60 -3.08 7.81
C ARG A 88 -26.59 -2.31 6.49
N PRO A 89 -26.03 -2.88 5.42
CA PRO A 89 -26.21 -2.32 4.07
C PRO A 89 -27.68 -2.39 3.66
N ILE A 90 -28.13 -1.42 2.85
CA ILE A 90 -29.50 -1.39 2.31
C ILE A 90 -29.53 -1.06 0.81
N GLY A 91 -30.71 -1.22 0.21
CA GLY A 91 -30.98 -0.96 -1.21
C GLY A 91 -30.04 -1.74 -2.13
N ARG A 92 -29.40 -1.06 -3.08
CA ARG A 92 -28.55 -1.70 -4.10
C ARG A 92 -27.34 -2.47 -3.57
N LEU A 93 -26.95 -2.27 -2.31
CA LEU A 93 -25.88 -3.07 -1.70
C LEU A 93 -26.34 -4.49 -1.36
N VAL A 94 -27.66 -4.68 -1.19
CA VAL A 94 -28.36 -5.92 -0.87
C VAL A 94 -29.02 -6.53 -2.12
N ASP A 95 -29.57 -5.70 -3.02
CA ASP A 95 -30.34 -6.18 -4.18
C ASP A 95 -29.47 -6.78 -5.31
N ASP A 96 -28.17 -6.47 -5.33
CA ASP A 96 -27.25 -7.07 -6.30
C ASP A 96 -26.82 -8.45 -5.77
N SER A 97 -27.41 -9.52 -6.30
CA SER A 97 -27.07 -10.92 -5.97
C SER A 97 -25.61 -11.28 -6.25
N SER A 98 -24.84 -10.38 -6.89
CA SER A 98 -23.40 -10.46 -7.12
C SER A 98 -22.56 -9.45 -6.29
N SER A 99 -23.19 -8.77 -5.33
CA SER A 99 -22.59 -7.93 -4.32
C SER A 99 -21.79 -8.77 -3.34
N ASP A 100 -20.45 -8.61 -3.35
CA ASP A 100 -19.58 -9.18 -2.31
C ASP A 100 -19.89 -8.63 -0.90
N MET A 101 -20.79 -7.65 -0.77
CA MET A 101 -21.23 -7.09 0.53
C MET A 101 -22.28 -7.96 1.23
N LEU A 102 -22.98 -8.85 0.52
CA LEU A 102 -23.87 -9.83 1.15
C LEU A 102 -23.09 -10.92 1.91
N SER A 103 -21.83 -11.17 1.56
CA SER A 103 -21.06 -12.30 2.11
C SER A 103 -20.00 -11.92 3.13
N ASN A 104 -19.62 -10.64 3.30
CA ASN A 104 -18.48 -10.27 4.15
C ASN A 104 -18.71 -9.03 5.04
N SER A 105 -19.65 -9.19 5.97
CA SER A 105 -19.73 -8.52 7.27
C SER A 105 -20.59 -7.25 7.33
N CYS A 106 -21.83 -7.39 7.81
CA CYS A 106 -22.44 -6.30 8.59
C CYS A 106 -21.51 -6.01 9.78
N PRO A 107 -21.13 -4.75 10.02
CA PRO A 107 -20.31 -4.42 11.17
C PRO A 107 -21.12 -4.70 12.44
N ILE A 108 -20.66 -5.67 13.24
CA ILE A 108 -21.24 -5.96 14.54
C ILE A 108 -20.79 -4.86 15.51
N ASN A 109 -21.74 -4.27 16.23
CA ASN A 109 -21.46 -3.37 17.34
C ASN A 109 -20.79 -4.16 18.47
N LYS A 110 -19.49 -3.92 18.69
CA LYS A 110 -18.68 -4.69 19.62
C LYS A 110 -18.89 -4.18 21.04
N TYR A 111 -19.09 -5.10 21.97
CA TYR A 111 -19.09 -4.81 23.40
C TYR A 111 -17.65 -4.72 23.93
N ASN A 112 -17.31 -3.64 24.62
CA ASN A 112 -16.05 -3.46 25.31
C ASN A 112 -16.17 -3.96 26.75
N ASN A 113 -15.56 -5.11 27.04
CA ASN A 113 -15.57 -5.72 28.37
C ASN A 113 -14.91 -4.86 29.47
N TYR A 114 -14.00 -3.95 29.12
CA TYR A 114 -13.32 -3.11 30.10
C TYR A 114 -14.14 -1.88 30.50
N GLU A 115 -14.81 -1.28 29.51
CA GLU A 115 -15.63 -0.07 29.71
C GLU A 115 -17.09 -0.40 30.00
N ASN A 116 -17.50 -1.66 29.85
CA ASN A 116 -18.88 -2.15 29.93
C ASN A 116 -19.85 -1.39 29.02
N LEU A 117 -19.40 -1.04 27.82
CA LEU A 117 -20.16 -0.26 26.84
C LEU A 117 -20.05 -0.87 25.45
N TYR A 118 -21.12 -0.71 24.67
CA TYR A 118 -21.05 -0.94 23.23
C TYR A 118 -20.23 0.15 22.55
N GLN A 119 -19.58 -0.20 21.44
CA GLN A 119 -18.83 0.74 20.62
C GLN A 119 -19.72 1.88 20.09
N PHE A 120 -20.99 1.58 19.86
CA PHE A 120 -21.98 2.53 19.38
C PHE A 120 -23.24 2.50 20.25
N ASP A 121 -23.80 3.68 20.49
CA ASP A 121 -25.05 3.91 21.22
C ASP A 121 -25.93 4.96 20.52
N GLU A 122 -27.06 5.32 21.12
CA GLU A 122 -28.01 6.31 20.58
C GLU A 122 -27.42 7.71 20.42
N SER A 123 -26.33 8.03 21.14
CA SER A 123 -25.62 9.30 21.03
C SER A 123 -24.65 9.36 19.84
N THR A 124 -24.44 8.24 19.15
CA THR A 124 -23.53 8.13 18.00
C THR A 124 -24.00 9.05 16.86
N PHE A 125 -23.17 10.02 16.49
CA PHE A 125 -23.48 10.88 15.35
C PHE A 125 -23.55 10.10 14.03
N ILE A 126 -24.73 10.14 13.40
CA ILE A 126 -25.00 9.56 12.08
C ILE A 126 -24.93 10.65 11.01
N PRO A 127 -24.08 10.52 9.99
CA PRO A 127 -23.97 11.52 8.94
C PRO A 127 -25.25 11.58 8.08
N PRO A 128 -25.93 12.73 7.99
CA PRO A 128 -27.17 12.83 7.23
C PRO A 128 -26.91 12.82 5.72
N ILE A 129 -27.89 12.34 4.95
CA ILE A 129 -27.91 12.48 3.49
C ILE A 129 -28.75 13.71 3.14
N GLU A 130 -28.17 14.68 2.45
CA GLU A 130 -28.90 15.88 2.00
C GLU A 130 -30.11 15.52 1.12
N ASN A 131 -31.26 16.15 1.36
CA ASN A 131 -32.52 15.91 0.62
C ASN A 131 -32.93 14.43 0.63
N TYR A 132 -32.90 13.82 1.82
CA TYR A 132 -33.30 12.45 2.05
C TYR A 132 -34.13 12.36 3.34
N GLU A 133 -35.22 11.61 3.30
CA GLU A 133 -36.24 11.62 4.36
C GLU A 133 -35.81 10.87 5.62
N ASP A 134 -35.01 9.82 5.47
CA ASP A 134 -34.65 8.94 6.58
C ASP A 134 -33.31 9.34 7.22
N ILE A 135 -33.39 9.75 8.49
CA ILE A 135 -32.26 10.20 9.31
C ILE A 135 -31.41 9.04 9.85
N TYR A 136 -31.91 7.80 9.79
CA TYR A 136 -31.19 6.59 10.19
C TYR A 136 -30.43 5.96 9.02
N HIS A 137 -30.42 6.62 7.86
CA HIS A 137 -29.68 6.19 6.69
C HIS A 137 -28.47 7.11 6.44
N PHE A 138 -27.31 6.51 6.18
CA PHE A 138 -26.09 7.26 5.86
C PHE A 138 -25.36 6.69 4.65
N GLY A 139 -24.68 7.58 3.92
CA GLY A 139 -23.94 7.23 2.70
C GLY A 139 -22.59 6.57 3.00
N VAL A 140 -22.23 5.55 2.24
CA VAL A 140 -20.96 4.83 2.41
C VAL A 140 -20.14 4.73 1.11
N VAL A 141 -18.82 4.53 1.23
CA VAL A 141 -17.97 4.23 0.07
C VAL A 141 -18.15 2.77 -0.39
N CYS A 142 -18.03 2.52 -1.69
CA CYS A 142 -18.24 1.20 -2.31
C CYS A 142 -17.09 0.84 -3.27
N LYS A 143 -16.24 -0.10 -2.83
CA LYS A 143 -15.11 -0.59 -3.64
C LYS A 143 -15.52 -1.33 -4.90
N LYS A 144 -16.64 -2.06 -4.86
CA LYS A 144 -17.17 -2.84 -5.98
C LYS A 144 -17.54 -1.93 -7.16
N ASP A 145 -18.13 -0.77 -6.89
CA ASP A 145 -18.46 0.21 -7.93
C ASP A 145 -17.24 0.67 -8.71
N ILE A 146 -16.13 0.93 -8.00
CA ILE A 146 -14.87 1.33 -8.64
C ILE A 146 -14.25 0.18 -9.45
N GLN A 147 -14.33 -1.06 -8.97
CA GLN A 147 -13.89 -2.23 -9.73
C GLN A 147 -14.71 -2.40 -11.01
N ASN A 148 -16.04 -2.28 -10.92
CA ASN A 148 -16.95 -2.41 -12.05
C ASN A 148 -16.80 -1.24 -13.03
N PHE A 149 -16.58 -0.02 -12.53
CA PHE A 149 -16.21 1.15 -13.32
C PHE A 149 -14.96 0.89 -14.15
N LEU A 150 -13.87 0.41 -13.53
CA LEU A 150 -12.62 0.11 -14.23
C LEU A 150 -12.77 -1.02 -15.25
N LYS A 151 -13.58 -2.05 -14.95
CA LYS A 151 -13.90 -3.14 -15.91
C LYS A 151 -14.60 -2.58 -17.14
N ARG A 152 -15.65 -1.77 -16.95
CA ARG A 152 -16.39 -1.14 -18.05
C ARG A 152 -15.51 -0.18 -18.85
N LEU A 153 -14.73 0.67 -18.16
CA LEU A 153 -13.82 1.61 -18.80
C LEU A 153 -12.82 0.91 -19.71
N ARG A 154 -12.16 -0.15 -19.22
CA ARG A 154 -11.23 -0.96 -20.02
C ARG A 154 -11.92 -1.62 -21.20
N TRP A 155 -13.12 -2.17 -21.00
CA TRP A 155 -13.89 -2.75 -22.09
C TRP A 155 -14.20 -1.70 -23.17
N ARG A 156 -14.68 -0.51 -22.79
CA ARG A 156 -14.95 0.58 -23.74
C ARG A 156 -13.69 1.05 -24.46
N ILE A 157 -12.56 1.16 -23.76
CA ILE A 157 -11.26 1.50 -24.38
C ILE A 157 -10.87 0.44 -25.41
N SER A 158 -11.05 -0.85 -25.11
CA SER A 158 -10.75 -1.94 -26.07
C SER A 158 -11.65 -1.94 -27.31
N LYS A 159 -12.76 -1.17 -27.29
CA LYS A 159 -13.68 -0.99 -28.41
C LYS A 159 -13.41 0.28 -29.22
N ILE A 160 -12.39 1.06 -28.88
CA ILE A 160 -11.96 2.20 -29.72
C ILE A 160 -11.47 1.63 -31.07
N PRO A 161 -11.95 2.14 -32.21
CA PRO A 161 -11.51 1.67 -33.52
C PRO A 161 -9.99 1.77 -33.68
N ASN A 162 -9.38 0.73 -34.25
CA ASN A 162 -7.93 0.66 -34.56
C ASN A 162 -7.01 0.92 -33.36
N ILE A 163 -7.44 0.61 -32.12
CA ILE A 163 -6.57 0.65 -30.95
C ILE A 163 -5.82 -0.67 -30.80
N THR A 164 -4.50 -0.60 -30.66
CA THR A 164 -3.71 -1.80 -30.37
C THR A 164 -3.84 -2.22 -28.91
N LYS A 165 -3.47 -3.47 -28.60
CA LYS A 165 -3.44 -3.97 -27.22
C LYS A 165 -2.52 -3.14 -26.33
N ASP A 166 -1.41 -2.62 -26.86
CA ASP A 166 -0.49 -1.79 -26.09
C ASP A 166 -1.01 -0.37 -25.89
N GLU A 167 -1.60 0.25 -26.91
CA GLU A 167 -2.23 1.57 -26.79
C GLU A 167 -3.42 1.58 -25.82
N SER A 168 -4.15 0.47 -25.70
CA SER A 168 -5.31 0.33 -24.82
C SER A 168 -4.96 0.22 -23.32
N LYS A 169 -3.67 0.10 -22.98
CA LYS A 169 -3.22 -0.02 -21.58
C LYS A 169 -3.38 1.30 -20.84
N ILE A 170 -4.11 1.25 -19.75
CA ILE A 170 -4.23 2.35 -18.80
C ILE A 170 -3.72 1.92 -17.42
N ARG A 171 -3.17 2.88 -16.70
CA ARG A 171 -2.82 2.77 -15.29
C ARG A 171 -3.69 3.75 -14.51
N TYR A 172 -3.83 3.51 -13.21
CA TYR A 172 -4.78 4.27 -12.40
C TYR A 172 -4.39 4.30 -10.93
N TYR A 173 -4.83 5.38 -10.27
CA TYR A 173 -4.89 5.55 -8.83
C TYR A 173 -6.23 6.18 -8.49
N ILE A 174 -7.03 5.57 -7.62
CA ILE A 174 -8.35 6.08 -7.21
C ILE A 174 -8.47 5.96 -5.70
N SER A 175 -8.79 7.07 -5.03
CA SER A 175 -9.07 7.12 -3.59
C SER A 175 -10.53 7.49 -3.37
N SER A 176 -11.19 6.81 -2.44
CA SER A 176 -12.47 7.26 -1.92
C SER A 176 -12.28 8.32 -0.83
N GLU A 177 -13.28 9.15 -0.62
CA GLU A 177 -13.33 10.19 0.42
C GLU A 177 -14.79 10.47 0.80
N TYR A 178 -14.97 11.07 1.98
CA TYR A 178 -16.24 11.66 2.41
C TYR A 178 -16.16 13.18 2.32
N GLY A 179 -17.20 13.83 1.81
CA GLY A 179 -17.28 15.29 1.75
C GLY A 179 -17.14 15.91 3.16
N PRO A 180 -16.46 17.06 3.31
CA PRO A 180 -16.19 17.62 4.63
C PRO A 180 -17.46 18.06 5.37
N THR A 181 -18.47 18.52 4.65
CA THR A 181 -19.71 19.08 5.23
C THR A 181 -20.83 18.04 5.34
N THR A 182 -21.04 17.27 4.28
CA THR A 182 -22.20 16.37 4.14
C THR A 182 -21.83 14.91 4.31
N TYR A 183 -20.53 14.61 4.49
CA TYR A 183 -20.01 13.26 4.49
C TYR A 183 -20.46 12.43 3.28
N ARG A 184 -20.68 13.09 2.15
CA ARG A 184 -21.12 12.39 0.94
C ARG A 184 -19.96 11.61 0.33
N PRO A 185 -20.09 10.29 0.12
CA PRO A 185 -19.04 9.49 -0.48
C PRO A 185 -18.80 9.90 -1.94
N HIS A 186 -17.54 10.09 -2.29
CA HIS A 186 -17.09 10.37 -3.63
C HIS A 186 -15.69 9.77 -3.85
N TYR A 187 -15.24 9.76 -5.10
CA TYR A 187 -13.95 9.18 -5.47
C TYR A 187 -13.16 10.13 -6.34
N HIS A 188 -11.90 10.32 -5.98
CA HIS A 188 -10.93 11.08 -6.73
C HIS A 188 -9.97 10.11 -7.40
N GLY A 189 -9.82 10.23 -8.72
CA GLY A 189 -8.99 9.32 -9.49
C GLY A 189 -8.09 10.02 -10.49
N ILE A 190 -6.96 9.38 -10.78
CA ILE A 190 -6.08 9.72 -11.90
C ILE A 190 -5.96 8.49 -12.80
N LEU A 191 -6.17 8.68 -14.10
CA LEU A 191 -5.80 7.72 -15.15
C LEU A 191 -4.52 8.16 -15.82
N PHE A 192 -3.63 7.22 -16.10
CA PHE A 192 -2.36 7.44 -16.79
C PHE A 192 -2.31 6.58 -18.05
N PHE A 193 -1.95 7.19 -19.19
CA PHE A 193 -1.89 6.51 -20.48
C PHE A 193 -1.07 7.30 -21.51
N ASP A 194 -0.61 6.62 -22.56
CA ASP A 194 0.28 7.22 -23.58
C ASP A 194 -0.41 7.40 -24.95
N SER A 195 -1.66 6.96 -25.10
CA SER A 195 -2.40 7.00 -26.37
C SER A 195 -3.25 8.27 -26.53
N LYS A 196 -3.02 9.00 -27.63
CA LYS A 196 -3.85 10.16 -28.03
C LYS A 196 -5.30 9.77 -28.35
N LYS A 197 -5.52 8.58 -28.94
CA LYS A 197 -6.88 8.05 -29.22
C LYS A 197 -7.72 7.91 -27.95
N ILE A 198 -7.08 7.53 -26.83
CA ILE A 198 -7.74 7.50 -25.52
C ILE A 198 -8.04 8.91 -25.06
N LEU A 199 -7.06 9.83 -25.13
CA LEU A 199 -7.22 11.23 -24.72
C LEU A 199 -8.46 11.87 -25.37
N ASP A 200 -8.60 11.73 -26.69
CA ASP A 200 -9.67 12.35 -27.47
C ASP A 200 -11.08 11.90 -27.03
N LYS A 201 -11.19 10.71 -26.42
CA LYS A 201 -12.47 10.10 -26.00
C LYS A 201 -12.59 9.93 -24.48
N ILE A 202 -11.57 10.26 -23.69
CA ILE A 202 -11.49 9.84 -22.28
C ILE A 202 -12.65 10.38 -21.45
N LYS A 203 -13.08 11.63 -21.71
CA LYS A 203 -14.17 12.28 -20.99
C LYS A 203 -15.48 11.50 -21.14
N SER A 204 -15.86 11.17 -22.37
CA SER A 204 -17.08 10.39 -22.64
C SER A 204 -16.96 8.95 -22.13
N LEU A 205 -15.77 8.34 -22.25
CA LEU A 205 -15.52 6.98 -21.76
C LEU A 205 -15.69 6.88 -20.24
N ILE A 206 -15.20 7.85 -19.47
CA ILE A 206 -15.39 7.91 -18.01
C ILE A 206 -16.88 8.03 -17.67
N VAL A 207 -17.57 9.00 -18.28
CA VAL A 207 -19.00 9.24 -18.05
C VAL A 207 -19.84 8.00 -18.37
N MET A 208 -19.60 7.36 -19.51
CA MET A 208 -20.30 6.13 -19.92
C MET A 208 -19.91 4.88 -19.13
N SER A 209 -18.91 4.98 -18.25
CA SER A 209 -18.46 3.87 -17.40
C SER A 209 -18.94 3.99 -15.96
N TRP A 210 -19.43 5.16 -15.54
CA TRP A 210 -19.90 5.42 -14.18
C TRP A 210 -21.40 5.18 -14.03
N GLY A 211 -21.78 3.95 -13.70
CA GLY A 211 -23.17 3.52 -13.63
C GLY A 211 -23.30 2.00 -13.49
N LYS A 212 -24.49 1.47 -13.76
CA LYS A 212 -24.77 0.03 -13.81
C LYS A 212 -25.63 -0.34 -15.02
N TYR A 213 -25.60 -1.61 -15.39
CA TYR A 213 -26.55 -2.17 -16.36
C TYR A 213 -27.68 -2.80 -15.57
N GLU A 214 -28.91 -2.42 -15.87
CA GLU A 214 -30.12 -2.95 -15.25
C GLU A 214 -30.88 -3.78 -16.28
N ARG A 215 -31.37 -4.94 -15.86
CA ARG A 215 -32.22 -5.78 -16.71
C ARG A 215 -33.56 -5.09 -16.91
N GLN A 216 -34.06 -5.06 -18.14
CA GLN A 216 -35.39 -4.53 -18.42
C GLN A 216 -36.44 -5.58 -18.09
N GLN A 217 -37.50 -5.19 -17.37
CA GLN A 217 -38.62 -6.08 -17.07
C GLN A 217 -39.30 -6.52 -18.37
N GLY A 218 -39.68 -7.79 -18.45
CA GLY A 218 -40.39 -8.38 -19.60
C GLY A 218 -39.51 -8.92 -20.73
N GLU A 219 -38.18 -8.66 -20.74
CA GLU A 219 -37.30 -9.12 -21.82
C GLU A 219 -36.13 -9.99 -21.34
N ARG A 220 -35.82 -11.05 -22.10
CA ARG A 220 -34.66 -11.93 -21.83
C ARG A 220 -33.39 -11.27 -22.37
N ASN A 221 -32.36 -11.18 -21.54
CA ASN A 221 -31.02 -10.67 -21.91
C ASN A 221 -30.95 -9.21 -22.42
N ARG A 222 -31.97 -8.37 -22.18
CA ARG A 222 -31.90 -6.94 -22.50
C ARG A 222 -31.56 -6.10 -21.27
N PHE A 223 -30.53 -5.26 -21.41
CA PHE A 223 -30.01 -4.43 -20.34
C PHE A 223 -29.92 -2.97 -20.75
N LYS A 224 -30.31 -2.06 -19.85
CA LYS A 224 -30.19 -0.61 -20.02
C LYS A 224 -29.11 -0.07 -19.07
N PHE A 225 -28.23 0.77 -19.59
CA PHE A 225 -27.24 1.45 -18.76
C PHE A 225 -27.88 2.62 -18.01
N ARG A 226 -27.70 2.67 -16.69
CA ARG A 226 -28.09 3.77 -15.81
C ARG A 226 -26.85 4.40 -15.18
N PRO A 227 -26.54 5.67 -15.50
CA PRO A 227 -25.49 6.43 -14.81
C PRO A 227 -25.81 6.58 -13.32
N PHE A 228 -24.78 6.59 -12.48
CA PHE A 228 -24.94 6.79 -11.02
C PHE A 228 -25.07 8.25 -10.60
N ALA A 229 -24.84 9.17 -11.53
CA ALA A 229 -25.00 10.60 -11.33
C ALA A 229 -25.31 11.25 -12.68
N ARG A 230 -25.71 12.52 -12.65
CA ARG A 230 -25.90 13.32 -13.86
C ARG A 230 -24.62 13.29 -14.73
N PRO A 231 -24.71 12.92 -16.02
CA PRO A 231 -23.57 12.86 -16.92
C PRO A 231 -22.79 14.17 -17.03
N SER A 232 -23.49 15.32 -17.07
CA SER A 232 -22.88 16.66 -17.08
C SER A 232 -22.02 16.89 -15.85
N LEU A 233 -22.56 16.63 -14.66
CA LEU A 233 -21.83 16.77 -13.40
C LEU A 233 -20.54 15.95 -13.39
N THR A 234 -20.60 14.70 -13.84
CA THR A 234 -19.39 13.84 -13.92
C THR A 234 -18.38 14.41 -14.92
N SER A 235 -18.86 14.91 -16.06
CA SER A 235 -18.04 15.54 -17.11
C SER A 235 -17.28 16.75 -16.58
N ASP A 236 -17.90 17.60 -15.77
CA ASP A 236 -17.32 18.87 -15.29
C ASP A 236 -16.15 18.66 -14.32
N TYR A 237 -16.11 17.50 -13.65
CA TYR A 237 -15.02 17.13 -12.75
C TYR A 237 -13.87 16.37 -13.42
N ILE A 238 -13.87 16.24 -14.75
CA ILE A 238 -12.79 15.61 -15.51
C ILE A 238 -11.85 16.69 -16.03
N LYS A 239 -10.57 16.63 -15.65
CA LYS A 239 -9.55 17.61 -16.01
C LYS A 239 -8.25 16.91 -16.39
N LEU A 240 -7.48 17.50 -17.31
CA LEU A 240 -6.11 17.07 -17.55
C LEU A 240 -5.26 17.40 -16.33
N CYS A 241 -4.38 16.49 -15.94
CA CYS A 241 -3.47 16.72 -14.83
C CYS A 241 -2.28 17.57 -15.28
N ASP A 242 -1.90 18.51 -14.43
CA ASP A 242 -0.54 19.02 -14.34
C ASP A 242 0.24 18.21 -13.26
N PRO A 243 1.58 18.36 -13.16
CA PRO A 243 2.36 17.72 -12.10
C PRO A 243 1.92 18.09 -10.67
N ASN A 244 1.23 19.22 -10.48
CA ASN A 244 0.73 19.68 -9.19
C ASN A 244 -0.59 18.98 -8.79
N THR A 245 -1.32 18.43 -9.76
CA THR A 245 -2.55 17.65 -9.56
C THR A 245 -2.30 16.39 -8.72
N ALA A 246 -1.05 15.87 -8.72
CA ALA A 246 -0.64 14.74 -7.86
C ALA A 246 -0.76 15.06 -6.36
N TYR A 247 -0.49 16.30 -5.94
CA TYR A 247 -0.59 16.70 -4.53
C TYR A 247 -2.04 16.68 -4.05
N TYR A 248 -2.99 17.06 -4.93
CA TYR A 248 -4.42 17.08 -4.63
C TYR A 248 -4.96 15.66 -4.35
N VAL A 249 -4.54 14.66 -5.14
CA VAL A 249 -5.10 13.30 -5.01
C VAL A 249 -4.53 12.54 -3.82
N ALA A 250 -3.28 12.79 -3.47
CA ALA A 250 -2.62 12.08 -2.38
C ALA A 250 -2.88 12.70 -0.99
N SER A 251 -3.31 13.96 -0.91
CA SER A 251 -3.87 14.50 0.35
C SER A 251 -5.12 13.74 0.81
N TYR A 252 -5.88 13.13 -0.11
CA TYR A 252 -7.09 12.35 0.23
C TYR A 252 -6.84 11.01 0.90
N VAL A 253 -5.57 10.59 0.91
CA VAL A 253 -5.16 9.35 1.59
C VAL A 253 -4.97 9.59 3.08
N ALA A 254 -4.58 10.81 3.47
CA ALA A 254 -4.36 11.21 4.86
C ALA A 254 -5.53 12.00 5.47
N GLY A 255 -6.42 12.57 4.65
CA GLY A 255 -7.46 13.50 5.10
C GLY A 255 -8.61 12.91 5.94
N ASN A 256 -8.52 11.66 6.39
CA ASN A 256 -9.62 10.93 7.02
C ASN A 256 -9.55 10.90 8.56
N ASP A 257 -8.71 11.75 9.17
CA ASP A 257 -8.34 11.64 10.59
C ASP A 257 -9.42 12.08 11.59
N ASN A 258 -10.60 12.51 11.12
CA ASN A 258 -11.70 12.97 11.97
C ASN A 258 -13.08 12.59 11.40
N LEU A 259 -13.19 11.39 10.80
CA LEU A 259 -14.48 10.92 10.33
C LEU A 259 -15.39 10.53 11.50
N PRO A 260 -16.72 10.67 11.39
CA PRO A 260 -17.68 10.05 12.30
C PRO A 260 -17.37 8.57 12.54
N GLN A 261 -17.61 8.07 13.75
CA GLN A 261 -17.19 6.72 14.16
C GLN A 261 -17.74 5.64 13.20
N VAL A 262 -18.97 5.78 12.73
CA VAL A 262 -19.62 4.90 11.76
C VAL A 262 -18.94 4.85 10.39
N LEU A 263 -18.13 5.87 10.05
CA LEU A 263 -17.33 5.96 8.82
C LEU A 263 -15.86 5.54 9.04
N GLN A 264 -15.48 5.09 10.23
CA GLN A 264 -14.16 4.55 10.54
C GLN A 264 -14.13 3.01 10.55
N LEU A 265 -15.29 2.37 10.41
CA LEU A 265 -15.44 0.92 10.37
C LEU A 265 -14.67 0.32 9.19
N ARG A 266 -14.34 -0.98 9.26
CA ARG A 266 -13.54 -1.63 8.21
C ARG A 266 -14.23 -1.57 6.84
N GLU A 267 -15.55 -1.63 6.85
CA GLU A 267 -16.46 -1.68 5.71
C GLU A 267 -16.71 -0.29 5.11
N THR A 268 -16.79 0.75 5.95
CA THR A 268 -17.18 2.11 5.57
C THR A 268 -15.99 3.07 5.51
N LYS A 269 -14.83 2.72 6.05
CA LYS A 269 -13.66 3.59 5.99
C LYS A 269 -13.20 3.81 4.55
N PRO A 270 -12.67 5.01 4.24
CA PRO A 270 -12.10 5.27 2.94
C PRO A 270 -10.99 4.28 2.56
N PHE A 271 -10.89 3.98 1.27
CA PHE A 271 -9.92 3.09 0.67
C PHE A 271 -9.32 3.72 -0.59
N HIS A 272 -8.21 3.16 -1.06
CA HIS A 272 -7.68 3.46 -2.39
C HIS A 272 -7.42 2.17 -3.17
N VAL A 273 -7.51 2.27 -4.49
CA VAL A 273 -7.18 1.21 -5.44
C VAL A 273 -6.22 1.76 -6.48
N GLN A 274 -5.24 0.95 -6.88
CA GLN A 274 -4.18 1.40 -7.76
C GLN A 274 -3.58 0.27 -8.59
N SER A 275 -2.89 0.65 -9.67
CA SER A 275 -2.05 -0.25 -10.45
C SER A 275 -0.82 -0.70 -9.63
N LYS A 276 -0.52 -2.00 -9.65
CA LYS A 276 0.51 -2.62 -8.79
C LYS A 276 1.67 -3.29 -9.53
N ASN A 277 1.56 -3.50 -10.85
CA ASN A 277 2.60 -4.16 -11.63
C ASN A 277 2.95 -3.37 -12.91
N PRO A 278 4.02 -2.55 -12.88
CA PRO A 278 4.77 -2.13 -11.69
C PRO A 278 3.91 -1.24 -10.76
N VAL A 279 4.38 -1.01 -9.53
CA VAL A 279 3.73 -0.07 -8.60
C VAL A 279 3.74 1.34 -9.21
N ILE A 280 2.70 2.12 -8.98
CA ILE A 280 2.66 3.54 -9.38
C ILE A 280 3.90 4.32 -8.90
N GLY A 281 4.42 5.16 -9.78
CA GLY A 281 5.70 5.86 -9.68
C GLY A 281 6.88 5.05 -10.20
N SER A 282 6.68 3.79 -10.61
CA SER A 282 7.75 2.87 -11.04
C SER A 282 7.51 2.28 -12.43
N TYR A 283 6.69 2.91 -13.28
CA TYR A 283 6.36 2.43 -14.62
C TYR A 283 7.54 2.42 -15.59
N LYS A 284 8.23 3.56 -15.75
CA LYS A 284 9.39 3.70 -16.65
C LYS A 284 10.73 3.73 -15.92
N VAL A 285 10.77 3.21 -14.69
CA VAL A 285 12.02 3.12 -13.92
C VAL A 285 12.90 2.02 -14.52
N ASP A 286 14.11 2.37 -14.94
CA ASP A 286 15.08 1.41 -15.46
C ASP A 286 15.66 0.55 -14.33
N LYS A 287 15.35 -0.75 -14.37
CA LYS A 287 15.86 -1.71 -13.41
C LYS A 287 17.33 -2.02 -13.65
N GLN A 288 17.81 -1.91 -14.88
CA GLN A 288 19.19 -2.22 -15.22
C GLN A 288 20.13 -1.15 -14.67
N GLU A 289 19.78 0.13 -14.83
CA GLU A 289 20.49 1.24 -14.19
C GLU A 289 20.56 1.09 -12.66
N ILE A 290 19.45 0.69 -12.01
CA ILE A 290 19.43 0.42 -10.57
C ILE A 290 20.45 -0.66 -10.18
N LEU A 291 20.47 -1.78 -10.93
CA LEU A 291 21.42 -2.86 -10.67
C LEU A 291 22.86 -2.43 -10.92
N GLU A 292 23.12 -1.60 -11.92
CA GLU A 292 24.45 -1.04 -12.20
C GLU A 292 24.92 -0.12 -11.08
N ASN A 293 24.04 0.72 -10.53
CA ASN A 293 24.34 1.56 -9.36
C ASN A 293 24.70 0.72 -8.14
N ILE A 294 23.92 -0.32 -7.83
CA ILE A 294 24.24 -1.26 -6.74
C ILE A 294 25.59 -1.93 -7.00
N ASN A 295 25.84 -2.38 -8.23
CA ASN A 295 27.10 -3.01 -8.60
C ASN A 295 28.29 -2.06 -8.43
N ARG A 296 28.14 -0.77 -8.72
CA ARG A 296 29.16 0.27 -8.48
C ARG A 296 29.36 0.61 -7.01
N GLY A 297 28.45 0.16 -6.12
CA GLY A 297 28.53 0.47 -4.69
C GLY A 297 27.74 1.71 -4.27
N THR A 298 26.78 2.16 -5.09
CA THR A 298 26.03 3.40 -4.87
C THR A 298 24.55 3.10 -4.59
N TYR A 299 23.98 3.67 -3.52
CA TYR A 299 22.55 3.57 -3.16
C TYR A 299 21.76 4.85 -3.41
N THR A 300 22.38 5.84 -4.05
CA THR A 300 21.76 7.12 -4.38
C THR A 300 21.85 7.39 -5.87
N THR A 301 20.91 8.17 -6.38
CA THR A 301 20.93 8.73 -7.74
C THR A 301 20.68 10.23 -7.66
N THR A 302 21.15 10.97 -8.65
CA THR A 302 20.94 12.41 -8.74
C THR A 302 19.65 12.66 -9.50
N LYS A 303 18.74 13.44 -8.91
CA LYS A 303 17.50 13.88 -9.55
C LYS A 303 17.51 15.40 -9.69
N GLN A 304 17.32 15.89 -10.90
CA GLN A 304 17.06 17.30 -11.15
C GLN A 304 15.67 17.67 -10.66
N VAL A 305 15.62 18.67 -9.78
CA VAL A 305 14.39 19.25 -9.26
C VAL A 305 14.37 20.71 -9.66
N PHE A 306 13.33 21.11 -10.37
CA PHE A 306 13.09 22.52 -10.66
C PHE A 306 12.61 23.22 -9.38
N ASP A 307 13.28 24.30 -9.02
CA ASP A 307 12.90 25.14 -7.90
C ASP A 307 12.13 26.37 -8.42
N ASP A 308 10.83 26.38 -8.19
CA ASP A 308 9.92 27.45 -8.64
C ASP A 308 10.30 28.82 -8.06
N LYS A 309 11.00 28.88 -6.92
CA LYS A 309 11.39 30.16 -6.28
C LYS A 309 12.62 30.77 -6.92
N THR A 310 13.59 29.93 -7.29
CA THR A 310 14.86 30.38 -7.88
C THR A 310 14.83 30.31 -9.40
N GLY A 311 13.85 29.62 -9.99
CA GLY A 311 13.74 29.40 -11.43
C GLY A 311 14.84 28.49 -11.99
N GLN A 312 15.57 27.77 -11.13
CA GLN A 312 16.73 26.97 -11.50
C GLN A 312 16.49 25.48 -11.25
N PHE A 313 17.21 24.64 -12.01
CA PHE A 313 17.28 23.20 -11.75
C PHE A 313 18.37 22.93 -10.73
N ASN A 314 17.98 22.34 -9.60
CA ASN A 314 18.89 21.90 -8.56
C ASN A 314 19.04 20.38 -8.62
N ASP A 315 20.28 19.91 -8.58
CA ASP A 315 20.59 18.49 -8.46
C ASP A 315 20.44 18.04 -7.00
N VAL A 316 19.46 17.16 -6.75
CA VAL A 316 19.19 16.59 -5.44
C VAL A 316 19.58 15.12 -5.43
N ILE A 317 20.41 14.74 -4.46
CA ILE A 317 20.79 13.35 -4.24
C ILE A 317 19.64 12.64 -3.51
N VAL A 318 19.08 11.60 -4.13
CA VAL A 318 17.97 10.82 -3.59
C VAL A 318 18.34 9.34 -3.53
N PRO A 319 17.79 8.56 -2.58
CA PRO A 319 18.04 7.12 -2.54
C PRO A 319 17.42 6.42 -3.76
N LEU A 320 17.99 5.26 -4.12
CA LEU A 320 17.40 4.39 -5.14
C LEU A 320 15.94 4.03 -4.80
N PRO A 321 15.06 3.86 -5.80
CA PRO A 321 13.63 3.70 -5.58
C PRO A 321 13.30 2.37 -4.86
N GLU A 322 12.98 2.48 -3.57
CA GLU A 322 12.73 1.34 -2.67
C GLU A 322 11.59 0.41 -3.15
N THR A 323 10.57 0.95 -3.82
CA THR A 323 9.47 0.15 -4.38
C THR A 323 9.95 -0.77 -5.50
N THR A 324 10.81 -0.26 -6.38
CA THR A 324 11.42 -1.05 -7.45
C THR A 324 12.36 -2.07 -6.88
N LEU A 325 13.21 -1.68 -5.92
CA LEU A 325 14.12 -2.59 -5.22
C LEU A 325 13.37 -3.73 -4.52
N SER A 326 12.27 -3.44 -3.81
CA SER A 326 11.44 -4.47 -3.16
C SER A 326 10.73 -5.39 -4.15
N SER A 327 10.56 -4.95 -5.41
CA SER A 327 10.00 -5.78 -6.49
C SER A 327 11.06 -6.69 -7.14
N ILE A 328 12.31 -6.24 -7.16
CA ILE A 328 13.45 -7.03 -7.65
C ILE A 328 13.88 -8.01 -6.56
N PHE A 329 14.16 -7.49 -5.37
CA PHE A 329 14.74 -8.20 -4.24
C PHE A 329 13.72 -8.43 -3.12
N ARG A 330 13.31 -9.69 -2.94
CA ARG A 330 12.32 -10.08 -1.94
C ARG A 330 12.93 -11.02 -0.90
N LYS A 331 12.90 -10.64 0.37
CA LYS A 331 13.46 -11.42 1.49
C LYS A 331 12.59 -12.64 1.82
N CYS A 332 13.21 -13.80 2.00
CA CYS A 332 12.61 -14.92 2.72
C CYS A 332 12.52 -14.62 4.23
N VAL A 333 11.88 -15.50 4.99
CA VAL A 333 11.85 -15.44 6.45
C VAL A 333 13.27 -15.56 6.99
N CYS A 334 13.59 -14.75 8.00
CA CYS A 334 14.90 -14.74 8.66
C CYS A 334 16.10 -14.52 7.72
N TYR A 335 15.91 -13.91 6.53
CA TYR A 335 16.95 -13.76 5.50
C TYR A 335 18.33 -13.33 6.03
N SER A 336 18.38 -12.40 6.99
CA SER A 336 19.63 -11.87 7.55
C SER A 336 20.38 -12.84 8.47
N THR A 337 19.74 -13.89 8.97
CA THR A 337 20.36 -14.89 9.85
C THR A 337 20.71 -16.18 9.12
N LEU A 338 20.22 -16.37 7.90
CA LEU A 338 20.51 -17.56 7.09
C LEU A 338 21.94 -17.52 6.54
N THR A 339 22.59 -18.68 6.50
CA THR A 339 23.87 -18.86 5.80
C THR A 339 23.67 -18.74 4.28
N ASN A 340 24.76 -18.48 3.56
CA ASN A 340 24.72 -18.34 2.10
C ASN A 340 24.22 -19.63 1.43
N ASP A 341 24.61 -20.81 1.91
CA ASP A 341 24.17 -22.10 1.35
C ASP A 341 22.65 -22.28 1.49
N VAL A 342 22.09 -21.95 2.66
CA VAL A 342 20.64 -22.06 2.89
C VAL A 342 19.89 -21.05 2.02
N LYS A 343 20.40 -19.81 1.89
CA LYS A 343 19.84 -18.83 0.95
C LYS A 343 19.86 -19.37 -0.48
N GLN A 344 20.99 -19.92 -0.94
CA GLN A 344 21.11 -20.45 -2.29
C GLN A 344 20.08 -21.56 -2.54
N GLN A 345 20.01 -22.56 -1.67
CA GLN A 345 19.04 -23.66 -1.76
C GLN A 345 17.60 -23.16 -1.79
N LEU A 346 17.22 -22.25 -0.88
CA LEU A 346 15.87 -21.68 -0.82
C LEU A 346 15.51 -20.93 -2.11
N TYR A 347 16.41 -20.08 -2.59
CA TYR A 347 16.14 -19.22 -3.74
C TYR A 347 16.22 -19.97 -5.08
N SER A 348 16.96 -21.08 -5.17
CA SER A 348 16.98 -21.96 -6.35
C SER A 348 15.86 -22.99 -6.36
N PHE A 349 15.20 -23.26 -5.23
CA PHE A 349 14.20 -24.33 -5.08
C PHE A 349 13.07 -24.24 -6.12
N TYR A 350 12.53 -23.03 -6.37
CA TYR A 350 11.44 -22.84 -7.33
C TYR A 350 11.82 -23.21 -8.77
N SER A 351 13.09 -23.05 -9.17
CA SER A 351 13.52 -23.37 -10.53
C SER A 351 13.95 -24.81 -10.70
N LYS A 352 14.43 -25.43 -9.62
CA LYS A 352 15.07 -26.76 -9.61
C LYS A 352 14.20 -27.85 -10.25
N TYR A 353 12.90 -27.87 -9.93
CA TYR A 353 11.97 -28.93 -10.33
C TYR A 353 10.90 -28.48 -11.34
N LEU A 354 11.12 -27.33 -12.01
CA LEU A 354 10.08 -26.73 -12.83
C LEU A 354 9.81 -27.56 -14.10
N GLU A 355 10.86 -28.08 -14.75
CA GLU A 355 10.71 -28.94 -15.94
C GLU A 355 10.11 -30.30 -15.59
N GLU A 356 10.51 -30.88 -14.45
CA GLU A 356 9.90 -32.11 -13.93
C GLU A 356 8.38 -31.96 -13.72
N TRP A 357 7.96 -30.85 -13.08
CA TRP A 357 6.54 -30.56 -12.92
C TRP A 357 5.82 -30.34 -14.24
N LYS A 358 6.44 -29.64 -15.21
CA LYS A 358 5.82 -29.44 -16.53
C LYS A 358 5.54 -30.77 -17.23
N ASN A 359 6.51 -31.69 -17.21
CA ASN A 359 6.37 -33.01 -17.81
C ASN A 359 5.28 -33.83 -17.10
N HIS A 360 5.28 -33.86 -15.77
CA HIS A 360 4.24 -34.53 -14.99
C HIS A 360 2.86 -33.93 -15.26
N LEU A 361 2.73 -32.60 -15.27
CA LEU A 361 1.48 -31.91 -15.53
C LEU A 361 0.94 -32.22 -16.93
N THR A 362 1.82 -32.27 -17.94
CA THR A 362 1.41 -32.58 -19.31
C THR A 362 0.81 -33.98 -19.39
N TYR A 363 1.42 -34.97 -18.74
CA TYR A 363 0.89 -36.34 -18.68
C TYR A 363 -0.46 -36.41 -17.95
N GLU A 364 -0.55 -35.83 -16.75
CA GLU A 364 -1.78 -35.86 -15.93
C GLU A 364 -2.96 -35.17 -16.63
N ILE A 365 -2.74 -34.03 -17.27
CA ILE A 365 -3.80 -33.34 -18.01
C ILE A 365 -4.24 -34.18 -19.22
N TYR A 366 -3.31 -34.82 -19.93
CA TYR A 366 -3.65 -35.68 -21.06
C TYR A 366 -4.56 -36.84 -20.60
N ASP A 367 -4.21 -37.51 -19.51
CA ASP A 367 -5.02 -38.59 -18.94
C ASP A 367 -6.42 -38.10 -18.50
N LEU A 368 -6.51 -36.92 -17.88
CA LEU A 368 -7.79 -36.30 -17.52
C LEU A 368 -8.64 -35.95 -18.75
N ILE A 369 -8.04 -35.40 -19.81
CA ILE A 369 -8.75 -35.10 -21.06
C ILE A 369 -9.37 -36.36 -21.66
N VAL A 370 -8.62 -37.47 -21.67
CA VAL A 370 -9.09 -38.76 -22.18
C VAL A 370 -10.23 -39.30 -21.30
N LYS A 371 -10.08 -39.26 -19.97
CA LYS A 371 -11.10 -39.72 -19.02
C LYS A 371 -12.41 -38.92 -19.10
N GLU A 372 -12.32 -37.60 -19.32
CA GLU A 372 -13.48 -36.71 -19.44
C GLU A 372 -14.07 -36.69 -20.86
N ASN A 373 -13.45 -37.37 -21.82
CA ASN A 373 -13.81 -37.36 -23.24
C ASN A 373 -13.91 -35.94 -23.84
N ASN A 374 -12.99 -35.05 -23.46
CA ASN A 374 -12.98 -33.66 -23.90
C ASN A 374 -12.32 -33.52 -25.28
N LEU A 375 -13.10 -33.78 -26.33
CA LEU A 375 -12.65 -33.79 -27.74
C LEU A 375 -11.95 -32.49 -28.16
N HIS A 376 -12.45 -31.34 -27.71
CA HIS A 376 -11.84 -30.04 -28.04
C HIS A 376 -10.46 -29.88 -27.38
N ALA A 377 -10.32 -30.26 -26.11
CA ALA A 377 -9.03 -30.20 -25.44
C ALA A 377 -8.02 -31.18 -26.07
N LEU A 378 -8.46 -32.38 -26.46
CA LEU A 378 -7.60 -33.39 -27.08
C LEU A 378 -6.96 -32.92 -28.39
N GLN A 379 -7.71 -32.17 -29.21
CA GLN A 379 -7.21 -31.64 -30.48
C GLN A 379 -6.15 -30.54 -30.33
N VAL A 380 -6.21 -29.78 -29.24
CA VAL A 380 -5.45 -28.52 -29.09
C VAL A 380 -4.33 -28.64 -28.05
N PHE A 381 -4.40 -29.64 -27.17
CA PHE A 381 -3.45 -29.81 -26.08
C PHE A 381 -2.12 -30.41 -26.57
N GLY A 382 -1.05 -29.61 -26.44
CA GLY A 382 0.31 -29.98 -26.80
C GLY A 382 1.33 -29.61 -25.71
N GLY A 383 0.89 -29.55 -24.45
CA GLY A 383 1.73 -29.14 -23.32
C GLY A 383 2.00 -27.63 -23.28
N PHE A 384 3.24 -27.22 -23.02
CA PHE A 384 3.64 -25.82 -22.84
C PHE A 384 4.08 -25.11 -24.14
N THR A 385 3.52 -25.51 -25.28
CA THR A 385 4.01 -25.14 -26.63
C THR A 385 3.21 -24.02 -27.30
N SER A 386 1.91 -23.92 -27.03
CA SER A 386 1.01 -22.96 -27.72
C SER A 386 0.09 -22.19 -26.76
N PRO A 387 -0.37 -20.98 -27.14
CA PRO A 387 -1.31 -20.21 -26.32
C PRO A 387 -2.62 -20.93 -26.01
N ASP A 388 -3.15 -21.71 -26.95
CA ASP A 388 -4.39 -22.45 -26.72
C ASP A 388 -4.18 -23.66 -25.81
N SER A 389 -3.05 -24.36 -25.90
CA SER A 389 -2.68 -25.39 -24.93
C SER A 389 -2.52 -24.80 -23.51
N LEU A 390 -1.98 -23.57 -23.38
CA LEU A 390 -1.90 -22.88 -22.10
C LEU A 390 -3.29 -22.54 -21.51
N ARG A 391 -4.31 -22.32 -22.34
CA ARG A 391 -5.70 -22.13 -21.87
C ARG A 391 -6.28 -23.43 -21.32
N VAL A 392 -6.01 -24.56 -21.99
CA VAL A 392 -6.36 -25.90 -21.49
C VAL A 392 -5.69 -26.14 -20.13
N ILE A 393 -4.37 -25.91 -20.03
CA ILE A 393 -3.63 -26.03 -18.76
C ILE A 393 -4.27 -25.16 -17.67
N TYR A 394 -4.59 -23.91 -17.99
CA TYR A 394 -5.22 -23.00 -17.02
C TYR A 394 -6.57 -23.52 -16.53
N HIS A 395 -7.40 -24.07 -17.42
CA HIS A 395 -8.68 -24.67 -17.07
C HIS A 395 -8.49 -25.85 -16.11
N TYR A 396 -7.65 -26.82 -16.45
CA TYR A 396 -7.41 -28.00 -15.61
C TYR A 396 -6.76 -27.64 -14.26
N LEU A 397 -5.83 -26.67 -14.21
CA LEU A 397 -5.27 -26.20 -12.94
C LEU A 397 -6.29 -25.47 -12.05
N HIS A 398 -7.37 -24.93 -12.63
CA HIS A 398 -8.48 -24.35 -11.88
C HIS A 398 -9.37 -25.44 -11.28
N SER A 399 -9.75 -26.43 -12.10
CA SER A 399 -10.60 -27.56 -11.69
C SER A 399 -9.88 -28.53 -10.75
N TYR A 400 -8.57 -28.71 -10.89
CA TYR A 400 -7.75 -29.67 -10.15
C TYR A 400 -6.57 -29.00 -9.42
N PRO A 401 -6.80 -28.39 -8.24
CA PRO A 401 -5.75 -27.67 -7.51
C PRO A 401 -4.54 -28.50 -7.07
N TYR A 402 -4.66 -29.82 -6.97
CA TYR A 402 -3.54 -30.71 -6.62
C TYR A 402 -2.47 -30.78 -7.72
N LEU A 403 -2.81 -30.44 -8.97
CA LEU A 403 -1.87 -30.36 -10.09
C LEU A 403 -0.99 -29.10 -10.07
N LYS A 404 -1.31 -28.11 -9.22
CA LYS A 404 -0.54 -26.87 -9.12
C LYS A 404 0.89 -27.18 -8.67
N TYR A 405 1.85 -26.41 -9.18
CA TYR A 405 3.27 -26.64 -8.94
C TYR A 405 3.65 -26.77 -7.46
N ARG A 406 3.09 -25.92 -6.59
CA ARG A 406 3.36 -25.99 -5.15
C ARG A 406 2.85 -27.29 -4.51
N SER A 407 1.69 -27.78 -4.96
CA SER A 407 1.10 -29.05 -4.51
C SER A 407 1.95 -30.24 -4.98
N PHE A 408 2.43 -30.19 -6.23
CA PHE A 408 3.37 -31.18 -6.78
C PHE A 408 4.64 -31.27 -5.93
N LEU A 409 5.29 -30.13 -5.64
CA LEU A 409 6.51 -30.10 -4.82
C LEU A 409 6.27 -30.64 -3.40
N ARG A 410 5.12 -30.31 -2.80
CA ARG A 410 4.75 -30.83 -1.48
C ARG A 410 4.60 -32.35 -1.46
N LYS A 411 4.17 -32.95 -2.57
CA LYS A 411 3.97 -34.40 -2.70
C LYS A 411 5.26 -35.14 -3.02
N TYR A 412 5.99 -34.71 -4.04
CA TYR A 412 7.13 -35.47 -4.58
C TYR A 412 8.50 -35.02 -4.04
N HIS A 413 8.59 -33.82 -3.47
CA HIS A 413 9.82 -33.23 -2.91
C HIS A 413 9.62 -32.77 -1.46
N SER A 414 8.86 -33.54 -0.68
CA SER A 414 8.35 -33.17 0.64
C SER A 414 9.46 -32.88 1.67
N GLU A 415 10.55 -33.65 1.66
CA GLU A 415 11.66 -33.48 2.60
C GLU A 415 12.33 -32.11 2.45
N GLU A 416 12.78 -31.76 1.24
CA GLU A 416 13.39 -30.46 0.96
C GLU A 416 12.37 -29.31 1.10
N TYR A 417 11.12 -29.54 0.68
CA TYR A 417 10.03 -28.57 0.82
C TYR A 417 9.77 -28.20 2.28
N ASN A 418 9.72 -29.18 3.18
CA ASN A 418 9.51 -28.99 4.61
C ASN A 418 10.74 -28.36 5.28
N ARG A 419 11.95 -28.82 4.93
CA ARG A 419 13.21 -28.27 5.47
C ARG A 419 13.39 -26.78 5.16
N LEU A 420 12.98 -26.34 3.97
CA LEU A 420 13.04 -24.94 3.55
C LEU A 420 11.81 -24.12 3.95
N ASP A 421 10.86 -24.74 4.67
CA ASP A 421 9.58 -24.14 5.08
C ASP A 421 8.87 -23.44 3.89
N MET A 422 8.68 -24.19 2.81
CA MET A 422 8.09 -23.68 1.59
C MET A 422 6.57 -23.53 1.67
N ASP A 423 5.93 -23.97 2.77
CA ASP A 423 4.54 -23.65 3.13
C ASP A 423 4.38 -22.19 3.60
N THR A 424 5.44 -21.59 4.15
CA THR A 424 5.47 -20.15 4.39
C THR A 424 5.46 -19.37 3.08
N GLY A 425 4.39 -18.59 2.87
CA GLY A 425 4.19 -17.82 1.63
C GLY A 425 5.36 -16.87 1.32
N GLN A 426 6.01 -16.30 2.34
CA GLN A 426 7.16 -15.42 2.15
C GLN A 426 8.36 -16.14 1.51
N ASN A 427 8.67 -17.37 1.93
CA ASN A 427 9.76 -18.18 1.36
C ASN A 427 9.43 -18.56 -0.09
N TRP A 428 8.22 -19.09 -0.31
CA TRP A 428 7.72 -19.44 -1.65
C TRP A 428 7.79 -18.26 -2.64
N TYR A 429 7.27 -17.10 -2.24
CA TYR A 429 7.27 -15.94 -3.12
C TYR A 429 8.64 -15.28 -3.27
N ALA A 430 9.57 -15.45 -2.32
CA ALA A 430 10.95 -15.00 -2.46
C ALA A 430 11.70 -15.82 -3.52
N SER A 431 11.62 -17.16 -3.42
CA SER A 431 12.20 -18.10 -4.38
C SER A 431 11.63 -17.90 -5.79
N LYS A 432 10.29 -17.88 -5.91
CA LYS A 432 9.60 -17.61 -7.18
C LYS A 432 9.99 -16.26 -7.79
N ASN A 433 10.14 -15.22 -6.96
CA ASN A 433 10.49 -13.89 -7.45
C ASN A 433 11.91 -13.86 -7.99
N ALA A 434 12.88 -14.47 -7.31
CA ALA A 434 14.26 -14.51 -7.80
C ALA A 434 14.36 -15.22 -9.15
N PHE A 435 13.74 -16.39 -9.31
CA PHE A 435 13.64 -17.06 -10.61
C PHE A 435 13.02 -16.14 -11.69
N LYS A 436 11.93 -15.44 -11.35
CA LYS A 436 11.31 -14.49 -12.30
C LYS A 436 12.28 -13.37 -12.69
N GLN A 437 13.00 -12.78 -11.73
CA GLN A 437 13.91 -11.69 -12.04
C GLN A 437 15.12 -12.17 -12.86
N THR A 438 15.67 -13.36 -12.59
CA THR A 438 16.81 -13.91 -13.37
C THR A 438 16.44 -14.26 -14.81
N LYS A 439 15.16 -14.47 -15.12
CA LYS A 439 14.67 -14.61 -16.51
C LYS A 439 14.43 -13.28 -17.22
N VAL A 440 14.25 -12.19 -16.48
CA VAL A 440 13.95 -10.85 -17.05
C VAL A 440 15.19 -9.96 -17.09
N LEU A 441 16.13 -10.13 -16.17
CA LEU A 441 17.33 -9.32 -16.00
C LEU A 441 18.57 -10.21 -16.04
N ASN A 442 19.64 -9.73 -16.67
CA ASN A 442 20.90 -10.46 -16.78
C ASN A 442 21.77 -10.24 -15.53
N PHE A 443 21.58 -11.08 -14.51
CA PHE A 443 22.38 -11.03 -13.28
C PHE A 443 23.81 -11.58 -13.46
N SER A 444 24.02 -12.54 -14.35
CA SER A 444 25.34 -13.14 -14.62
C SER A 444 26.35 -12.14 -15.21
N LYS A 445 25.89 -10.98 -15.71
CA LYS A 445 26.75 -9.85 -16.10
C LYS A 445 27.64 -9.36 -14.95
N TYR A 446 27.16 -9.42 -13.71
CA TYR A 446 27.82 -8.79 -12.55
C TYR A 446 28.81 -9.72 -11.85
N TYR A 447 28.57 -11.03 -11.89
CA TYR A 447 29.44 -12.06 -11.36
C TYR A 447 29.65 -13.11 -12.44
N LYS A 448 30.72 -12.96 -13.22
CA LYS A 448 31.05 -13.88 -14.30
C LYS A 448 31.33 -15.27 -13.72
N HIS A 449 30.89 -16.31 -14.44
CA HIS A 449 31.04 -17.72 -14.08
C HIS A 449 30.14 -18.24 -12.94
N GLU A 450 29.29 -17.37 -12.36
CA GLU A 450 28.32 -17.78 -11.34
C GLU A 450 26.93 -18.06 -11.93
N ASP A 451 26.17 -18.93 -11.24
CA ASP A 451 24.75 -19.13 -11.54
C ASP A 451 23.96 -17.82 -11.36
N ALA A 452 22.88 -17.66 -12.13
CA ALA A 452 22.09 -16.44 -12.12
C ALA A 452 21.43 -16.17 -10.76
N ILE A 453 21.04 -17.21 -10.01
CA ILE A 453 20.47 -17.06 -8.65
C ILE A 453 21.56 -16.67 -7.65
N VAL A 454 22.77 -17.23 -7.77
CA VAL A 454 23.91 -16.83 -6.95
C VAL A 454 24.24 -15.36 -7.19
N SER A 455 24.35 -14.97 -8.46
CA SER A 455 24.56 -13.57 -8.87
C SER A 455 23.47 -12.63 -8.33
N TYR A 456 22.21 -13.08 -8.35
CA TYR A 456 21.08 -12.35 -7.76
C TYR A 456 21.25 -12.18 -6.25
N LEU A 457 21.65 -13.23 -5.52
CA LEU A 457 21.86 -13.17 -4.07
C LEU A 457 23.02 -12.26 -3.68
N CYS A 458 24.14 -12.33 -4.40
CA CYS A 458 25.28 -11.44 -4.17
C CYS A 458 24.91 -9.97 -4.35
N LEU A 459 24.17 -9.63 -5.42
CA LEU A 459 23.65 -8.28 -5.60
C LEU A 459 22.61 -7.89 -4.54
N PHE A 460 21.79 -8.84 -4.08
CA PHE A 460 20.81 -8.61 -3.02
C PHE A 460 21.51 -8.25 -1.71
N ASP A 461 22.47 -9.06 -1.25
CA ASP A 461 23.24 -8.78 -0.02
C ASP A 461 23.99 -7.45 -0.14
N LYS A 462 24.60 -7.16 -1.29
CA LYS A 462 25.25 -5.85 -1.57
C LYS A 462 24.26 -4.69 -1.45
N TYR A 463 23.08 -4.79 -2.05
CA TYR A 463 22.03 -3.78 -1.92
C TYR A 463 21.64 -3.57 -0.45
N LEU A 464 21.43 -4.65 0.31
CA LEU A 464 21.02 -4.56 1.71
C LEU A 464 22.09 -3.87 2.57
N LEU A 465 23.36 -4.16 2.32
CA LEU A 465 24.49 -3.50 2.96
C LEU A 465 24.48 -1.99 2.65
N LEU A 466 24.43 -1.61 1.37
CA LEU A 466 24.46 -0.20 0.96
C LEU A 466 23.27 0.58 1.53
N ARG A 467 22.07 -0.02 1.53
CA ARG A 467 20.87 0.56 2.15
C ARG A 467 21.07 0.77 3.66
N LYS A 468 21.65 -0.21 4.36
CA LYS A 468 21.94 -0.10 5.79
C LYS A 468 22.94 1.02 6.07
N MET A 469 24.00 1.12 5.28
CA MET A 469 24.99 2.21 5.38
C MET A 469 24.34 3.58 5.17
N TYR A 470 23.51 3.73 4.13
CA TYR A 470 22.77 4.96 3.88
C TYR A 470 21.82 5.33 5.04
N THR A 471 21.13 4.32 5.59
CA THR A 471 20.22 4.52 6.73
C THR A 471 20.99 4.96 7.98
N LEU A 472 22.15 4.35 8.23
CA LEU A 472 23.02 4.66 9.36
C LEU A 472 23.62 6.07 9.26
N LYS A 473 24.07 6.45 8.06
CA LYS A 473 24.56 7.82 7.77
C LYS A 473 23.49 8.86 8.11
N ASN A 474 22.28 8.72 7.55
CA ASN A 474 21.18 9.67 7.81
C ASN A 474 20.76 9.70 9.28
N PHE A 475 20.85 8.57 9.98
CA PHE A 475 20.58 8.52 11.42
C PHE A 475 21.59 9.35 12.21
N TYR A 476 22.89 9.21 11.93
CA TYR A 476 23.93 9.98 12.63
C TYR A 476 23.92 11.47 12.29
N GLU A 477 23.63 11.82 11.03
CA GLU A 477 23.44 13.23 10.64
C GLU A 477 22.27 13.86 11.42
N LEU A 478 21.13 13.15 11.49
CA LEU A 478 19.99 13.61 12.27
C LEU A 478 20.30 13.67 13.77
N GLN A 479 21.04 12.70 14.30
CA GLN A 479 21.46 12.72 15.70
C GLN A 479 22.32 13.95 16.00
N ASP A 480 23.31 14.27 15.16
CA ASP A 480 24.16 15.44 15.33
C ASP A 480 23.34 16.74 15.29
N ASP A 481 22.40 16.86 14.36
CA ASP A 481 21.46 17.98 14.29
C ASP A 481 20.60 18.10 15.56
N LEU A 482 20.12 16.98 16.10
CA LEU A 482 19.37 16.96 17.36
C LEU A 482 20.26 17.34 18.55
N ILE A 483 21.50 16.85 18.62
CA ILE A 483 22.45 17.20 19.69
C ILE A 483 22.69 18.71 19.71
N LYS A 484 22.88 19.32 18.53
CA LYS A 484 23.03 20.77 18.38
C LYS A 484 21.77 21.54 18.79
N SER A 485 20.58 20.97 18.56
CA SER A 485 19.29 21.66 18.76
C SER A 485 18.73 21.54 20.18
N VAL A 486 18.83 20.38 20.82
CA VAL A 486 18.21 20.08 22.12
C VAL A 486 19.20 19.65 23.21
N GLY A 487 20.49 19.64 22.87
CA GLY A 487 21.57 19.18 23.73
C GLY A 487 21.73 17.66 23.71
N MET A 488 22.96 17.22 24.04
CA MET A 488 23.38 15.81 23.95
C MET A 488 22.46 14.86 24.72
N ARG A 489 22.10 15.20 25.96
CA ARG A 489 21.29 14.33 26.82
C ARG A 489 19.90 14.04 26.23
N SER A 490 19.17 15.08 25.84
CA SER A 490 17.81 14.95 25.29
C SER A 490 17.82 14.24 23.93
N ALA A 491 18.79 14.56 23.07
CA ALA A 491 18.94 13.94 21.76
C ALA A 491 19.21 12.42 21.88
N LEU A 492 20.13 12.01 22.77
CA LEU A 492 20.46 10.59 22.95
C LEU A 492 19.29 9.78 23.52
N LEU A 493 18.50 10.35 24.43
CA LEU A 493 17.28 9.70 24.95
C LEU A 493 16.27 9.41 23.84
N HIS A 494 16.10 10.35 22.90
CA HIS A 494 15.23 10.18 21.74
C HIS A 494 15.80 9.18 20.71
N CYS A 495 17.10 9.23 20.45
CA CYS A 495 17.76 8.37 19.47
C CYS A 495 17.84 6.89 19.91
N TYR A 496 17.95 6.63 21.21
CA TYR A 496 18.19 5.29 21.77
C TYR A 496 17.22 4.92 22.91
N PRO A 497 15.91 4.84 22.63
CA PRO A 497 14.89 4.62 23.67
C PRO A 497 15.02 3.25 24.36
N THR A 498 15.36 2.17 23.64
CA THR A 498 15.53 0.83 24.24
C THR A 498 16.66 0.79 25.26
N MET A 499 17.80 1.40 24.95
CA MET A 499 18.97 1.41 25.84
C MET A 499 18.60 2.00 27.20
N TYR A 500 17.73 3.00 27.23
CA TYR A 500 17.33 3.64 28.47
C TYR A 500 16.29 2.81 29.25
N GLU A 501 15.28 2.25 28.56
CA GLU A 501 14.30 1.34 29.17
C GLU A 501 14.98 0.11 29.82
N ASP A 502 15.95 -0.48 29.12
CA ASP A 502 16.71 -1.65 29.59
C ASP A 502 17.60 -1.29 30.81
N ILE A 503 18.16 -0.08 30.86
CA ILE A 503 18.94 0.41 32.00
C ILE A 503 18.05 0.73 33.21
N GLN A 504 16.85 1.30 33.00
CA GLN A 504 15.89 1.58 34.07
C GLN A 504 15.36 0.29 34.70
N THR A 505 15.01 -0.71 33.90
CA THR A 505 14.58 -2.03 34.39
C THR A 505 15.70 -2.75 35.14
N ALA A 506 16.96 -2.60 34.71
CA ALA A 506 18.11 -3.15 35.41
C ALA A 506 18.27 -2.59 36.84
N LYS A 507 17.95 -1.31 37.11
CA LYS A 507 18.04 -0.72 38.45
C LYS A 507 17.17 -1.41 39.51
N CYS A 508 16.12 -2.14 39.12
CA CYS A 508 15.19 -2.76 40.07
C CYS A 508 15.50 -4.23 40.41
N LYS A 509 16.39 -4.93 39.68
CA LYS A 509 16.78 -6.33 39.95
C LYS A 509 17.98 -6.73 39.08
N VAL A 510 19.21 -6.33 39.44
CA VAL A 510 20.42 -6.94 38.86
C VAL A 510 20.71 -8.25 39.60
N LYS A 511 19.94 -9.30 39.29
CA LYS A 511 20.43 -10.67 39.36
C LYS A 511 20.48 -11.19 37.92
N SER A 512 21.66 -11.09 37.32
CA SER A 512 22.10 -11.80 36.11
C SER A 512 21.00 -12.14 35.10
N TYR A 513 20.61 -11.20 34.25
CA TYR A 513 20.02 -11.56 32.96
C TYR A 513 21.12 -12.22 32.12
N LYS A 514 21.11 -13.56 32.01
CA LYS A 514 21.90 -14.28 31.02
C LYS A 514 21.35 -13.93 29.64
N PHE A 515 21.93 -12.91 29.00
CA PHE A 515 21.74 -12.69 27.57
C PHE A 515 22.60 -13.68 26.79
N PRO A 516 22.15 -14.16 25.62
CA PRO A 516 22.96 -14.99 24.73
C PRO A 516 24.23 -14.23 24.32
N GLU A 517 25.34 -14.97 24.26
CA GLU A 517 26.74 -14.57 24.49
C GLU A 517 27.36 -13.47 23.59
N SER A 518 26.62 -12.84 22.68
CA SER A 518 27.19 -11.88 21.71
C SER A 518 27.07 -10.39 22.08
N ASN A 519 26.27 -10.00 23.08
CA ASN A 519 25.98 -8.60 23.40
C ASN A 519 26.59 -8.07 24.73
N ASN A 520 27.38 -8.89 25.44
CA ASN A 520 27.92 -8.55 26.76
C ASN A 520 28.87 -7.33 26.78
N ASN A 521 29.53 -7.01 25.67
CA ASN A 521 30.53 -5.92 25.62
C ASN A 521 29.92 -4.53 25.34
N VAL A 522 28.83 -4.46 24.57
CA VAL A 522 28.21 -3.17 24.22
C VAL A 522 27.43 -2.60 25.40
N ILE A 523 26.69 -3.46 26.11
CA ILE A 523 25.88 -3.03 27.27
C ILE A 523 26.78 -2.61 28.43
N SER A 524 27.91 -3.30 28.68
CA SER A 524 28.85 -2.92 29.73
C SER A 524 29.58 -1.61 29.43
N TYR A 525 29.94 -1.35 28.16
CA TYR A 525 30.52 -0.07 27.75
C TYR A 525 29.51 1.07 27.89
N VAL A 526 28.27 0.86 27.45
CA VAL A 526 27.18 1.83 27.57
C VAL A 526 26.86 2.11 29.04
N GLN A 527 26.77 1.09 29.89
CA GLN A 527 26.54 1.26 31.32
C GLN A 527 27.67 2.07 31.97
N ARG A 528 28.94 1.82 31.62
CA ARG A 528 30.08 2.64 32.04
C ARG A 528 30.00 4.07 31.52
N TYR A 529 29.61 4.28 30.26
CA TYR A 529 29.49 5.61 29.68
C TYR A 529 28.37 6.41 30.34
N VAL A 530 27.21 5.77 30.54
CA VAL A 530 26.04 6.36 31.17
C VAL A 530 26.29 6.70 32.66
N SER A 531 27.04 5.85 33.38
CA SER A 531 27.45 6.13 34.76
C SER A 531 28.51 7.23 34.83
N LYS A 532 29.54 7.18 33.98
CA LYS A 532 30.62 8.18 33.89
C LYS A 532 30.10 9.58 33.57
N HIS A 533 29.04 9.69 32.76
CA HIS A 533 28.45 10.97 32.36
C HIS A 533 27.20 11.36 33.18
N ASN A 534 26.95 10.71 34.31
CA ASN A 534 25.88 11.08 35.26
C ASN A 534 24.47 11.21 34.63
N LEU A 535 24.18 10.44 33.59
CA LEU A 535 22.92 10.52 32.83
C LEU A 535 21.70 9.96 33.61
N LEU A 536 21.92 9.38 34.81
CA LEU A 536 20.98 8.53 35.55
C LEU A 536 20.41 9.09 36.86
N MET A 537 20.66 10.36 37.22
CA MET A 537 20.49 10.80 38.62
C MET A 537 19.17 11.49 39.03
N LYS A 538 18.13 11.62 38.18
CA LYS A 538 16.80 12.13 38.61
C LYS A 538 15.67 11.52 37.77
N PRO A 539 14.41 11.42 38.29
CA PRO A 539 13.28 10.98 37.48
C PRO A 539 13.23 11.87 36.24
N LEU A 540 13.33 11.27 35.05
CA LEU A 540 13.48 11.99 33.79
C LEU A 540 12.16 12.67 33.43
N ASN A 541 11.92 13.82 34.03
CA ASN A 541 10.81 14.71 33.72
C ASN A 541 11.22 15.81 32.74
N LYS A 542 12.25 15.58 31.88
CA LYS A 542 12.72 16.51 30.82
C LYS A 542 13.38 15.75 29.64
N THR A 543 12.61 14.95 28.91
CA THR A 543 13.08 13.83 28.05
C THR A 543 13.50 14.24 26.63
N PHE A 544 12.60 14.74 25.82
CA PHE A 544 12.84 15.29 24.47
C PHE A 544 11.55 15.96 24.01
N GLU A 545 10.42 15.36 24.36
CA GLU A 545 9.05 15.78 24.09
C GLU A 545 8.70 17.14 24.71
N GLN A 546 9.39 17.51 25.78
CA GLN A 546 9.22 18.81 26.43
C GLN A 546 10.05 19.92 25.77
N SER A 547 11.01 19.57 24.91
CA SER A 547 11.87 20.56 24.23
C SER A 547 11.05 21.43 23.29
N LEU A 548 11.50 22.68 23.09
CA LEU A 548 10.89 23.57 22.10
C LEU A 548 10.93 22.94 20.70
N TYR A 549 12.05 22.28 20.35
CA TYR A 549 12.21 21.57 19.09
C TYR A 549 11.07 20.57 18.83
N TYR A 550 10.77 19.70 19.80
CA TYR A 550 9.71 18.69 19.63
C TYR A 550 8.33 19.33 19.53
N LYS A 551 8.02 20.30 20.40
CA LYS A 551 6.74 21.03 20.36
C LYS A 551 6.54 21.75 19.03
N THR A 552 7.59 22.38 18.50
CA THR A 552 7.58 23.01 17.18
C THR A 552 7.41 21.98 16.08
N PHE A 553 8.07 20.82 16.15
CA PHE A 553 7.87 19.73 15.20
C PHE A 553 6.42 19.22 15.20
N VAL A 554 5.83 18.98 16.38
CA VAL A 554 4.42 18.56 16.52
C VAL A 554 3.50 19.59 15.85
N ASN A 555 3.64 20.87 16.20
CA ASN A 555 2.85 21.95 15.63
C ASN A 555 3.04 22.03 14.10
N GLN A 556 4.25 21.86 13.58
CA GLN A 556 4.49 21.79 12.13
C GLN A 556 3.74 20.63 11.47
N GLN A 557 3.73 19.44 12.07
CA GLN A 557 3.00 18.30 11.53
C GLN A 557 1.48 18.51 11.59
N GLU A 558 0.97 19.09 12.68
CA GLU A 558 -0.44 19.45 12.82
C GLU A 558 -0.84 20.50 11.79
N GLN A 559 -0.11 21.60 11.66
CA GLN A 559 -0.37 22.64 10.65
C GLN A 559 -0.29 22.10 9.23
N ARG A 560 0.66 21.19 8.96
CA ARG A 560 0.76 20.53 7.66
C ARG A 560 -0.44 19.63 7.39
N LEU A 561 -0.88 18.86 8.39
CA LEU A 561 -2.06 18.03 8.28
C LEU A 561 -3.29 18.90 8.05
N LEU A 562 -3.48 19.98 8.84
CA LEU A 562 -4.56 20.97 8.71
C LEU A 562 -4.59 21.67 7.34
N LYS A 563 -3.43 21.98 6.75
CA LYS A 563 -3.35 22.50 5.38
C LYS A 563 -3.76 21.46 4.34
N SER A 564 -3.55 20.18 4.63
CA SER A 564 -3.90 19.07 3.74
C SER A 564 -5.33 18.56 3.93
N THR A 565 -5.90 18.71 5.13
CA THR A 565 -7.30 18.42 5.43
C THR A 565 -8.18 19.59 5.02
N LYS A 566 -9.36 19.28 4.48
CA LYS A 566 -10.31 20.27 3.95
C LYS A 566 -11.01 21.10 5.05
N GLN A 567 -10.46 21.27 6.26
CA GLN A 567 -11.03 22.22 7.24
C GLN A 567 -11.06 23.66 6.69
N LYS A 568 -10.21 24.02 5.71
CA LYS A 568 -10.37 25.28 4.96
C LYS A 568 -11.68 25.39 4.15
N LYS A 569 -12.30 24.27 3.77
CA LYS A 569 -13.61 24.26 3.07
C LYS A 569 -14.80 24.38 4.01
N PHE A 570 -14.60 24.27 5.33
CA PHE A 570 -15.62 24.60 6.33
C PHE A 570 -15.85 26.11 6.44
N ASN A 571 -14.85 26.93 6.10
CA ASN A 571 -14.98 28.38 6.02
C ASN A 571 -15.65 28.83 4.71
N ASN A 572 -16.72 28.16 4.27
CA ASN A 572 -17.76 28.86 3.53
C ASN A 572 -18.56 29.62 4.59
N SER A 573 -18.07 30.78 5.01
CA SER A 573 -18.81 31.66 5.92
C SER A 573 -20.17 31.95 5.29
N PHE A 574 -21.24 31.52 5.97
CA PHE A 574 -22.59 31.93 5.67
C PHE A 574 -22.81 33.29 6.30
N ILE A 575 -23.16 34.29 5.50
CA ILE A 575 -23.74 35.54 5.99
C ILE A 575 -25.21 35.48 5.56
N ASN A 576 -26.14 35.58 6.51
CA ASN A 576 -27.58 35.55 6.26
C ASN A 576 -28.06 34.34 5.41
N ASN A 577 -27.62 33.12 5.75
CA ASN A 577 -27.97 31.88 5.03
C ASN A 577 -27.61 31.84 3.53
N GLN A 578 -26.77 32.76 3.04
CA GLN A 578 -26.24 32.72 1.68
C GLN A 578 -24.75 32.35 1.68
N ARG A 579 -24.40 31.43 0.79
CA ARG A 579 -23.03 30.93 0.62
C ARG A 579 -22.20 31.98 -0.14
N LEU A 580 -21.15 32.50 0.50
CA LEU A 580 -20.12 33.26 -0.21
C LEU A 580 -19.35 32.33 -1.16
N ILE A 581 -19.40 32.63 -2.46
CA ILE A 581 -18.58 31.99 -3.48
C ILE A 581 -17.44 32.97 -3.79
N TYR A 582 -16.19 32.59 -3.50
CA TYR A 582 -15.01 33.28 -4.02
C TYR A 582 -14.67 32.78 -5.41
#